data_AF-A0A9R1XMK6-F1
#
_entry.id   AF-A0A9R1XMK6-F1
#
_cell.length_a   1.000
_cell.length_b   1.000
_cell.length_c   1.000
_cell.angle_alpha   90.00
_cell.angle_beta   90.00
_cell.angle_gamma   90.00
#
_symmetry.space_group_name_H-M   'P 1'
#
loop_
_entity.id
_entity.type
_entity.pdbx_description
1 polymer ?
#
loop_
_entity_poly.entity_id
_entity_poly.type
_entity_poly.pdbx_seq_one_letter_code
_entity_poly.pdbx_strand_id
1 'polypeptide(L)'
;MGLCFLCNINTIDPKQYYFFILITRIGVVAKPCAEFVAGVLAIWLNGGVAVPLALSYPEAELLHVMTDSDVSMILSTDDHRELMQKVAAKTAAQFSLTTRKKAFYDAHCAS
;
A
#
# COMPACT_ATOMS: atom_id res chain seq x y z
N MET A 1 22.84 -12.30 -3.01
CA MET A 1 21.91 -11.61 -2.09
C MET A 1 21.16 -10.57 -2.89
N GLY A 2 19.88 -10.77 -3.11
CA GLY A 2 19.05 -9.98 -4.02
C GLY A 2 17.95 -10.91 -4.51
N LEU A 3 16.88 -11.04 -3.72
CA LEU A 3 15.78 -11.95 -3.99
C LEU A 3 14.98 -11.46 -5.21
N CYS A 4 15.47 -11.76 -6.41
CA CYS A 4 14.65 -11.92 -7.61
C CYS A 4 14.13 -13.37 -7.60
N PHE A 5 13.33 -13.74 -6.60
CA PHE A 5 12.85 -15.12 -6.47
C PHE A 5 11.72 -15.33 -7.48
N LEU A 6 12.06 -15.94 -8.61
CA LEU A 6 11.20 -16.42 -9.70
C LEU A 6 10.71 -15.37 -10.73
N CYS A 7 11.63 -14.57 -11.28
CA CYS A 7 11.39 -14.00 -12.60
C CYS A 7 11.96 -14.96 -13.67
N ASN A 8 11.10 -15.78 -14.28
CA ASN A 8 11.47 -16.57 -15.45
C ASN A 8 11.71 -15.60 -16.61
N ILE A 9 12.95 -15.54 -17.12
CA ILE A 9 13.41 -14.60 -18.16
C ILE A 9 12.57 -14.69 -19.45
N ASN A 10 11.86 -15.81 -19.67
CA ASN A 10 10.98 -16.00 -20.83
C ASN A 10 9.57 -15.41 -20.70
N THR A 11 9.22 -14.74 -19.59
CA THR A 11 7.85 -14.22 -19.36
C THR A 11 7.85 -12.81 -18.79
N ILE A 12 8.94 -12.06 -18.97
CA ILE A 12 9.00 -10.67 -18.51
C ILE A 12 8.23 -9.80 -19.49
N ASP A 13 6.95 -9.56 -19.19
CA ASP A 13 6.17 -8.55 -19.90
C ASP A 13 6.91 -7.20 -19.84
N PRO A 14 7.04 -6.46 -20.96
CA PRO A 14 7.74 -5.17 -21.00
C PRO A 14 7.16 -4.12 -20.02
N LYS A 15 5.94 -4.35 -19.52
CA LYS A 15 5.30 -3.57 -18.45
C LYS A 15 5.99 -3.73 -17.08
N GLN A 16 6.47 -4.94 -16.75
CA GLN A 16 7.16 -5.24 -15.49
C GLN A 16 8.52 -4.52 -15.41
N TYR A 17 9.19 -4.38 -16.56
CA TYR A 17 10.49 -3.70 -16.67
C TYR A 17 10.37 -2.17 -16.56
N TYR A 18 9.31 -1.58 -17.14
CA TYR A 18 9.00 -0.16 -16.96
C TYR A 18 8.52 0.17 -15.54
N PHE A 19 7.82 -0.77 -14.89
CA PHE A 19 7.41 -0.67 -13.48
C PHE A 19 8.62 -0.58 -12.53
N PHE A 20 9.75 -1.22 -12.89
CA PHE A 20 10.99 -1.13 -12.12
C PHE A 20 11.70 0.24 -12.22
N ILE A 21 11.51 0.97 -13.34
CA ILE A 21 12.10 2.30 -13.56
C ILE A 21 11.27 3.41 -12.89
N LEU A 22 9.96 3.20 -12.74
CA LEU A 22 9.04 4.09 -12.03
C LEU A 22 8.59 3.42 -10.72
N ILE A 23 9.41 3.57 -9.69
CA ILE A 23 9.11 3.03 -8.36
C ILE A 23 7.73 3.51 -7.92
N THR A 24 6.77 2.59 -7.81
CA THR A 24 5.40 2.91 -7.40
C THR A 24 5.34 3.07 -5.88
N ARG A 25 4.83 4.22 -5.42
CA ARG A 25 4.75 4.59 -4.00
C ARG A 25 3.32 4.34 -3.51
N ILE A 26 3.18 3.42 -2.57
CA ILE A 26 1.88 2.91 -2.10
C ILE A 26 1.72 3.26 -0.63
N GLY A 27 0.75 4.11 -0.32
CA GLY A 27 0.36 4.47 1.03
C GLY A 27 -0.34 3.30 1.72
N VAL A 28 0.10 2.89 2.90
CA VAL A 28 -0.50 1.78 3.65
C VAL A 28 -1.11 2.28 4.95
N VAL A 29 -2.39 1.99 5.13
CA VAL A 29 -3.23 2.46 6.23
C VAL A 29 -3.92 1.25 6.85
N ALA A 30 -3.29 0.65 7.84
CA ALA A 30 -3.87 -0.47 8.57
C ALA A 30 -3.31 -0.50 9.98
N LYS A 31 -4.02 -1.18 10.88
CA LYS A 31 -3.47 -1.55 12.19
C LYS A 31 -2.28 -2.51 11.99
N PRO A 32 -1.29 -2.53 12.91
CA PRO A 32 -0.20 -3.49 12.86
C PRO A 32 -0.74 -4.91 13.03
N CYS A 33 -0.93 -5.61 11.91
CA CYS A 33 -1.26 -7.03 11.91
C CYS A 33 -0.75 -7.71 10.65
N ALA A 34 -0.99 -9.02 10.54
CA ALA A 34 -0.42 -9.81 9.45
C ALA A 34 -0.82 -9.32 8.05
N GLU A 35 -2.00 -8.68 7.90
CA GLU A 35 -2.41 -8.06 6.64
C GLU A 35 -1.56 -6.84 6.28
N PHE A 36 -1.18 -6.03 7.28
CA PHE A 36 -0.23 -4.93 7.09
C PHE A 36 1.13 -5.48 6.63
N VAL A 37 1.63 -6.51 7.31
CA VAL A 37 2.90 -7.16 6.94
C VAL A 37 2.83 -7.76 5.54
N ALA A 38 1.75 -8.48 5.21
CA ALA A 38 1.55 -9.06 3.89
C ALA A 38 1.44 -7.98 2.79
N GLY A 39 0.76 -6.86 3.07
CA GLY A 39 0.66 -5.73 2.17
C GLY A 39 2.01 -5.09 1.89
N VAL A 40 2.79 -4.80 2.94
CA VAL A 40 4.14 -4.23 2.81
C VAL A 40 5.06 -5.19 2.05
N LEU A 41 5.03 -6.49 2.36
CA LEU A 41 5.80 -7.50 1.64
C LEU A 41 5.38 -7.59 0.17
N ALA A 42 4.09 -7.54 -0.14
CA ALA A 42 3.61 -7.53 -1.51
C ALA A 42 4.12 -6.32 -2.29
N ILE A 43 4.15 -5.14 -1.66
CA ILE A 43 4.69 -3.91 -2.27
C ILE A 43 6.18 -4.09 -2.58
N TRP A 44 6.97 -4.57 -1.62
CA TRP A 44 8.40 -4.78 -1.80
C TRP A 44 8.71 -5.88 -2.82
N LEU A 45 7.95 -6.98 -2.82
CA LEU A 45 8.11 -8.07 -3.79
C LEU A 45 7.82 -7.62 -5.23
N ASN A 46 6.98 -6.61 -5.42
CA ASN A 46 6.74 -6.00 -6.73
C ASN A 46 7.71 -4.87 -7.06
N GLY A 47 8.67 -4.55 -6.17
CA GLY A 47 9.64 -3.47 -6.37
C GLY A 47 9.07 -2.07 -6.11
N GLY A 48 7.96 -1.97 -5.39
CA GLY A 48 7.37 -0.70 -4.95
C GLY A 48 7.90 -0.23 -3.59
N VAL A 49 7.50 0.98 -3.19
CA VAL A 49 7.80 1.59 -1.89
C VAL A 49 6.53 1.69 -1.06
N ALA A 50 6.53 1.10 0.12
CA ALA A 50 5.44 1.24 1.08
C ALA A 50 5.64 2.52 1.89
N VAL A 51 4.65 3.41 1.86
CA VAL A 51 4.61 4.66 2.64
C VAL A 51 3.63 4.46 3.80
N PRO A 52 4.10 4.34 5.06
CA PRO A 52 3.21 4.15 6.19
C PRO A 52 2.44 5.44 6.48
N LEU A 53 1.11 5.34 6.54
CA LEU A 53 0.24 6.45 6.90
C LEU A 53 -0.31 6.20 8.31
N ALA A 54 0.06 7.07 9.25
CA ALA A 54 -0.35 6.92 10.65
C ALA A 54 -1.78 7.43 10.87
N LEU A 55 -2.62 6.56 11.42
CA LEU A 55 -4.03 6.84 11.72
C LEU A 55 -4.26 7.92 12.78
N SER A 56 -3.24 8.19 13.60
CA SER A 56 -3.26 9.25 14.60
C SER A 56 -3.09 10.66 14.00
N TYR A 57 -2.69 10.76 12.72
CA TYR A 57 -2.47 12.05 12.08
C TYR A 57 -3.78 12.68 11.60
N PRO A 58 -3.93 14.00 11.77
CA PRO A 58 -5.05 14.72 11.17
C PRO A 58 -4.95 14.67 9.65
N GLU A 59 -6.08 14.88 8.98
CA GLU A 59 -6.20 14.79 7.52
C GLU A 59 -5.16 15.63 6.76
N ALA A 60 -4.83 16.83 7.27
CA ALA A 60 -3.86 17.73 6.63
C ALA A 60 -2.45 17.15 6.59
N GLU A 61 -2.02 16.46 7.64
CA GLU A 61 -0.71 15.81 7.73
C GLU A 61 -0.65 14.59 6.79
N LEU A 62 -1.74 13.83 6.71
CA LEU A 62 -1.86 12.71 5.77
C LEU A 62 -1.74 13.18 4.31
N LEU A 63 -2.40 14.30 3.98
CA LEU A 63 -2.29 14.91 2.65
C LEU A 63 -0.88 15.40 2.34
N HIS A 64 -0.19 15.99 3.33
CA HIS A 64 1.18 16.43 3.16
C HIS A 64 2.10 15.26 2.84
N VAL A 65 2.05 14.18 3.65
CA VAL A 65 2.84 12.97 3.42
C VAL A 65 2.54 12.36 2.05
N MET A 66 1.26 12.29 1.67
CA MET A 66 0.87 11.74 0.38
C MET A 66 1.38 12.55 -0.81
N THR A 67 1.37 13.87 -0.70
CA THR A 67 1.81 14.76 -1.77
C THR A 67 3.33 14.77 -1.88
N ASP A 68 4.03 14.92 -0.75
CA ASP A 68 5.50 14.93 -0.70
C ASP A 68 6.09 13.56 -1.12
N SER A 69 5.41 12.49 -0.72
CA SER A 69 5.78 11.13 -1.09
C SER A 69 5.20 10.67 -2.43
N ASP A 70 4.65 11.56 -3.26
CA ASP A 70 4.10 11.25 -4.60
C ASP A 70 3.34 9.91 -4.63
N VAL A 71 2.44 9.72 -3.65
CA VAL A 71 1.76 8.45 -3.45
C VAL A 71 0.74 8.24 -4.57
N SER A 72 0.96 7.20 -5.37
CA SER A 72 0.11 6.89 -6.52
C SER A 72 -1.09 6.00 -6.16
N MET A 73 -1.01 5.27 -5.05
CA MET A 73 -2.06 4.35 -4.60
C MET A 73 -2.12 4.29 -3.06
N ILE A 74 -3.32 4.17 -2.50
CA ILE A 74 -3.56 3.93 -1.08
C ILE A 74 -4.16 2.54 -0.90
N LEU A 75 -3.66 1.82 0.09
CA LEU A 75 -4.12 0.55 0.56
C LEU A 75 -4.63 0.70 2.01
N SER A 76 -5.94 0.57 2.22
CA SER A 76 -6.57 0.79 3.54
C SER A 76 -7.43 -0.39 4.01
N THR A 77 -7.59 -0.51 5.33
CA THR A 77 -8.65 -1.34 5.93
C THR A 77 -10.02 -0.64 5.89
N ASP A 78 -11.07 -1.41 6.14
CA ASP A 78 -12.46 -0.94 6.14
C ASP A 78 -12.73 0.11 7.24
N ASP A 79 -12.10 -0.04 8.42
CA ASP A 79 -12.23 0.88 9.56
C ASP A 79 -11.85 2.33 9.23
N HIS A 80 -11.01 2.54 8.22
CA HIS A 80 -10.50 3.86 7.83
C HIS A 80 -10.89 4.27 6.42
N ARG A 81 -11.86 3.56 5.83
CA ARG A 81 -12.36 3.78 4.47
C ARG A 81 -12.78 5.23 4.25
N GLU A 82 -13.62 5.78 5.12
CA GLU A 82 -14.19 7.12 4.92
C GLU A 82 -13.13 8.22 4.95
N LEU A 83 -12.19 8.14 5.90
CA LEU A 83 -11.07 9.08 6.01
C LEU A 83 -10.18 8.97 4.76
N MET A 84 -9.80 7.74 4.38
CA MET A 84 -8.89 7.51 3.26
C MET A 84 -9.52 7.82 1.90
N GLN A 85 -10.83 7.66 1.75
CA GLN A 85 -11.54 8.12 0.56
C GLN A 85 -11.51 9.65 0.41
N LYS A 86 -11.63 10.41 1.51
CA LYS A 86 -11.52 11.87 1.47
C LYS A 86 -10.11 12.32 1.07
N VAL A 87 -9.09 11.70 1.66
CA VAL A 87 -7.68 11.97 1.34
C VAL A 87 -7.37 11.56 -0.10
N ALA A 88 -7.84 10.40 -0.54
CA ALA A 88 -7.72 9.93 -1.92
C ALA A 88 -8.43 10.83 -2.92
N ALA A 89 -9.60 11.40 -2.59
CA ALA A 89 -10.32 12.31 -3.49
C ALA A 89 -9.61 13.67 -3.66
N LYS A 90 -8.82 14.08 -2.66
CA LYS A 90 -8.01 15.30 -2.68
C LYS A 90 -6.63 15.11 -3.32
N THR A 91 -6.23 13.87 -3.54
CA THR A 91 -4.98 13.48 -4.20
C THR A 91 -5.33 12.79 -5.53
N ALA A 92 -4.39 12.63 -6.46
CA ALA A 92 -4.65 11.83 -7.67
C ALA A 92 -4.49 10.32 -7.41
N ALA A 93 -4.50 9.89 -6.14
CA ALA A 93 -4.13 8.55 -5.73
C ALA A 93 -5.28 7.55 -5.92
N GLN A 94 -4.96 6.37 -6.45
CA GLN A 94 -5.93 5.28 -6.54
C GLN A 94 -6.19 4.68 -5.16
N PHE A 95 -7.45 4.54 -4.75
CA PHE A 95 -7.81 3.94 -3.46
C PHE A 95 -8.21 2.47 -3.62
N SER A 96 -7.62 1.58 -2.81
CA SER A 96 -7.95 0.17 -2.74
C SER A 96 -8.07 -0.31 -1.30
N LEU A 97 -8.93 -1.30 -1.08
CA LEU A 97 -9.13 -1.92 0.23
C LEU A 97 -8.38 -3.24 0.32
N THR A 98 -7.69 -3.48 1.44
CA THR A 98 -7.21 -4.82 1.80
C THR A 98 -8.40 -5.67 2.18
N THR A 99 -8.98 -6.39 1.22
CA THR A 99 -10.02 -7.38 1.52
C THR A 99 -9.71 -8.67 0.79
N ARG A 100 -9.69 -9.78 1.53
CA ARG A 100 -10.15 -11.11 1.07
C ARG A 100 -10.27 -12.14 2.21
N LYS A 101 -9.77 -11.89 3.43
CA LYS A 101 -10.00 -12.75 4.63
C LYS A 101 -10.19 -11.95 5.95
N LYS A 102 -11.14 -11.01 5.95
CA LYS A 102 -11.52 -10.20 7.12
C LYS A 102 -11.75 -11.04 8.40
N ALA A 103 -12.41 -12.20 8.29
CA ALA A 103 -12.79 -13.00 9.45
C ALA A 103 -11.63 -13.71 10.20
N PHE A 104 -10.45 -13.89 9.60
CA PHE A 104 -9.36 -14.66 10.23
C PHE A 104 -8.35 -13.75 10.96
N TYR A 105 -8.11 -12.54 10.44
CA TYR A 105 -7.10 -11.62 10.97
C TYR A 105 -7.66 -10.53 11.90
N ASP A 106 -8.93 -10.13 11.77
CA ASP A 106 -9.58 -9.15 12.65
C ASP A 106 -9.51 -9.55 14.14
N ALA A 107 -9.57 -10.85 14.44
CA ALA A 107 -9.44 -11.39 15.80
C ALA A 107 -8.04 -11.15 16.41
N HIS A 108 -7.02 -10.92 15.58
CA HIS A 108 -5.63 -10.68 15.98
C HIS A 108 -5.21 -9.21 15.83
N CYS A 109 -5.89 -8.41 15.00
CA CYS A 109 -5.63 -6.97 14.85
C CYS A 109 -6.28 -6.11 15.96
N ALA A 110 -7.09 -6.70 16.85
CA ALA A 110 -7.85 -6.02 17.90
C ALA A 110 -7.22 -6.09 19.31
N SER A 111 -6.02 -6.67 19.45
CA SER A 111 -5.33 -6.83 20.73
C SER A 111 -4.17 -5.86 20.94
#